data_AF-A0A3P7LHD7-F1
#
_entry.id   AF-A0A3P7LHD7-F1
#
_cell.length_a   1.000
_cell.length_b   1.000
_cell.length_c   1.000
_cell.angle_alpha   90.00
_cell.angle_beta   90.00
_cell.angle_gamma   90.00
#
_symmetry.space_group_name_H-M   'P 1'
#
loop_
_entity.id
_entity.type
_entity.pdbx_description
1 polymer ?
#
loop_
_entity_poly.entity_id
_entity_poly.type
_entity_poly.pdbx_seq_one_letter_code
_entity_poly.pdbx_strand_id
1 'polypeptide(L)'
;MGVGELYGLFACMVARRSWKAVSQGIKNKKLDMAEIDELKLYAGALIPKISEVLHRMPRQMLLILKTNDLIRNLEHVLGTESRSDAHIEMSKCVVRSHYEMKLKNSHSLWEALRIKLKLYWALFKIHSYEWYLITRESIPFLHLS
;
A
#
# COMPACT_ATOMS: atom_id res chain seq x y z
N MET A 1 -7.01 17.82 1.15
CA MET A 1 -7.53 16.77 2.05
C MET A 1 -8.02 17.48 3.30
N GLY A 2 -9.33 17.54 3.57
CA GLY A 2 -9.95 18.35 4.64
C GLY A 2 -9.68 17.87 6.08
N VAL A 3 -8.46 17.43 6.35
CA VAL A 3 -8.02 16.86 7.62
C VAL A 3 -6.77 17.66 8.02
N GLY A 4 -6.97 18.81 8.69
CA GLY A 4 -5.90 19.75 9.07
C GLY A 4 -4.90 19.14 10.06
N GLU A 5 -5.05 19.44 11.35
CA GLU A 5 -4.14 18.97 12.41
C GLU A 5 -4.17 17.44 12.64
N LEU A 6 -5.18 16.76 12.13
CA LEU A 6 -5.39 15.31 12.28
C LEU A 6 -4.72 14.46 11.18
N TYR A 7 -3.96 15.09 10.28
CA TYR A 7 -3.25 14.38 9.20
C TYR A 7 -2.33 13.27 9.71
N GLY A 8 -1.68 13.48 10.87
CA GLY A 8 -0.81 12.47 11.46
C GLY A 8 -1.56 11.20 11.87
N LEU A 9 -2.75 11.35 12.46
CA LEU A 9 -3.62 10.23 12.81
C LEU A 9 -4.13 9.51 11.56
N PHE A 10 -4.52 10.28 10.55
CA PHE A 10 -4.92 9.73 9.26
C PHE A 10 -3.80 8.90 8.60
N ALA A 11 -2.56 9.40 8.61
CA ALA A 11 -1.41 8.68 8.09
C ALA A 11 -1.15 7.37 8.86
N CYS A 12 -1.27 7.38 10.19
CA CYS A 12 -1.19 6.15 11.01
C CYS A 12 -2.29 5.15 10.68
N MET A 13 -3.53 5.60 10.45
CA MET A 13 -4.65 4.73 10.09
C MET A 13 -4.44 4.09 8.71
N VAL A 14 -4.04 4.87 7.70
CA VAL A 14 -3.79 4.36 6.33
C VAL A 14 -2.58 3.41 6.30
N ALA A 15 -1.50 3.76 7.00
CA ALA A 15 -0.30 2.95 7.06
C ALA A 15 -0.48 1.70 7.95
N ARG A 16 -1.45 1.71 8.88
CA ARG A 16 -1.60 0.76 9.99
C ARG A 16 -0.27 0.55 10.74
N ARG A 17 0.42 1.65 11.01
CA ARG A 17 1.72 1.71 11.68
C ARG A 17 1.70 2.80 12.75
N SER A 18 2.60 2.69 13.74
CA SER A 18 2.76 3.72 14.75
C SER A 18 3.22 5.04 14.13
N TRP A 19 2.89 6.16 14.78
CA TRP A 19 3.34 7.49 14.36
C TRP A 19 4.87 7.56 14.25
N LYS A 20 5.58 6.85 15.14
CA LYS A 20 7.03 6.74 15.13
C LYS A 20 7.55 6.03 13.86
N ALA A 21 6.90 4.94 13.42
CA ALA A 21 7.25 4.26 12.19
C ALA A 21 6.89 5.06 10.92
N VAL A 22 5.78 5.81 10.96
CA VAL A 22 5.36 6.69 9.85
C VAL A 22 6.31 7.88 9.70
N SER A 23 6.71 8.52 10.81
CA SER A 23 7.60 9.69 10.83
C SER A 23 9.07 9.36 10.54
N GLN A 24 9.55 8.16 10.92
CA GLN A 24 10.91 7.70 10.63
C GLN A 24 11.05 7.05 9.24
N GLY A 25 9.94 6.82 8.55
CA GLY A 25 9.89 6.14 7.25
C GLY A 25 9.71 4.63 7.39
N ILE A 26 8.73 4.08 6.67
CA ILE A 26 8.28 2.67 6.76
C ILE A 26 9.26 1.69 6.07
N LYS A 27 10.49 2.12 5.75
CA LYS A 27 11.48 1.25 5.10
C LYS A 27 12.07 0.25 6.12
N ASN A 28 11.64 -1.00 6.00
CA ASN A 28 12.31 -2.22 6.47
C ASN A 28 12.24 -2.59 7.96
N LYS A 29 11.28 -2.09 8.75
CA LYS A 29 11.06 -2.61 10.12
C LYS A 29 9.87 -3.58 10.18
N LYS A 30 10.14 -4.84 10.55
CA LYS A 30 9.09 -5.81 10.94
C LYS A 30 8.29 -5.21 12.10
N LEU A 31 6.96 -5.35 12.03
CA LEU A 31 6.05 -4.88 13.09
C LEU A 31 6.39 -5.65 14.38
N ASP A 32 6.70 -4.93 15.45
CA ASP A 32 7.03 -5.52 16.74
C ASP A 32 5.79 -5.61 17.62
N MET A 33 5.68 -6.66 18.45
CA MET A 33 4.51 -6.87 19.32
C MET A 33 4.36 -5.72 20.35
N ALA A 34 5.49 -5.13 20.78
CA ALA A 34 5.50 -3.93 21.62
C ALA A 34 4.92 -2.69 20.91
N GLU A 35 5.14 -2.56 19.59
CA GLU A 35 4.57 -1.47 18.78
C GLU A 35 3.04 -1.61 18.66
N ILE A 36 2.54 -2.85 18.58
CA ILE A 36 1.12 -3.16 18.52
C ILE A 36 0.43 -2.84 19.85
N ASP A 37 1.05 -3.17 20.99
CA ASP A 37 0.46 -2.89 22.29
C ASP A 37 0.50 -1.41 22.66
N GLU A 38 1.56 -0.69 22.28
CA GLU A 38 1.59 0.78 22.36
C GLU A 38 0.45 1.39 21.51
N LEU A 39 0.27 0.93 20.27
CA LEU A 39 -0.82 1.34 19.39
C LEU A 39 -2.20 1.09 20.01
N LYS A 40 -2.45 -0.09 20.61
CA LYS A 40 -3.74 -0.41 21.24
C LYS A 40 -4.04 0.48 22.44
N LEU A 41 -3.02 0.76 23.26
CA LEU A 41 -3.15 1.57 24.48
C LEU A 41 -3.46 3.04 24.12
N TYR A 42 -2.79 3.57 23.10
CA TYR A 42 -3.12 4.89 22.55
C TYR A 42 -4.45 4.89 21.77
N ALA A 43 -4.81 3.81 21.09
CA ALA A 43 -6.03 3.71 20.29
C ALA A 43 -7.29 3.90 21.15
N GLY A 44 -7.33 3.36 22.38
CA GLY A 44 -8.45 3.55 23.30
C GLY A 44 -8.78 5.03 23.58
N ALA A 45 -7.74 5.86 23.76
CA ALA A 45 -7.90 7.31 23.94
C ALA A 45 -8.15 8.06 22.62
N LEU A 46 -7.79 7.46 21.48
CA LEU A 46 -7.89 8.04 20.14
C LEU A 46 -9.19 7.70 19.41
N ILE A 47 -9.98 6.73 19.86
CA ILE A 47 -11.27 6.35 19.26
C ILE A 47 -12.16 7.56 18.92
N PRO A 48 -12.40 8.54 19.82
CA PRO A 48 -13.21 9.70 19.49
C PRO A 48 -12.59 10.54 18.35
N LYS A 49 -11.27 10.70 18.32
CA LYS A 49 -10.56 11.42 17.23
C LYS A 49 -10.58 10.64 15.92
N ILE A 50 -10.50 9.31 15.98
CA ILE A 50 -10.64 8.43 14.80
C ILE A 50 -12.03 8.58 14.20
N SER A 51 -13.08 8.55 15.05
CA SER A 51 -14.46 8.76 14.60
C SER A 51 -14.65 10.11 13.92
N GLU A 52 -14.05 11.17 14.47
CA GLU A 52 -14.08 12.51 13.88
C GLU A 52 -13.40 12.56 12.50
N VAL A 53 -12.22 11.93 12.36
CA VAL A 53 -11.53 11.86 11.05
C VAL A 53 -12.37 11.07 10.04
N LEU A 54 -12.92 9.91 10.43
CA LEU A 54 -13.77 9.10 9.57
C LEU A 54 -15.03 9.86 9.14
N HIS A 55 -15.63 10.65 10.02
CA HIS A 55 -16.83 11.45 9.72
C HIS A 55 -16.54 12.58 8.74
N ARG A 56 -15.35 13.19 8.80
CA ARG A 56 -14.93 14.26 7.88
C ARG A 56 -14.45 13.75 6.51
N MET A 57 -14.23 12.44 6.36
CA MET A 57 -13.77 11.88 5.10
C MET A 57 -14.90 11.69 4.09
N PRO A 58 -14.63 11.94 2.80
CA PRO A 58 -15.61 11.67 1.76
C PRO A 58 -15.87 10.16 1.65
N ARG A 59 -17.12 9.79 1.32
CA ARG A 59 -17.58 8.39 1.25
C ARG A 59 -16.72 7.51 0.34
N GLN A 60 -16.20 8.08 -0.74
CA GLN A 60 -15.33 7.37 -1.69
C GLN A 60 -14.02 6.92 -1.02
N MET A 61 -13.46 7.74 -0.13
CA MET A 61 -12.24 7.39 0.60
C MET A 61 -12.49 6.30 1.63
N LEU A 62 -13.63 6.37 2.34
CA LEU A 62 -14.05 5.32 3.28
C LEU A 62 -14.22 3.96 2.59
N LEU A 63 -14.78 3.96 1.38
CA LEU A 63 -14.91 2.74 0.58
C LEU A 63 -13.55 2.14 0.23
N ILE A 64 -12.60 2.96 -0.25
CA ILE A 64 -11.23 2.52 -0.56
C ILE A 64 -10.55 1.94 0.69
N LEU A 65 -10.68 2.61 1.85
CA LEU A 65 -10.11 2.12 3.11
C LEU A 65 -10.69 0.76 3.50
N LYS A 66 -12.02 0.62 3.45
CA LYS A 66 -12.70 -0.64 3.77
C LYS A 66 -12.31 -1.77 2.81
N THR A 67 -12.16 -1.47 1.52
CA THR A 67 -11.70 -2.45 0.53
C THR A 67 -10.25 -2.88 0.80
N ASN A 68 -9.36 -1.94 1.13
CA ASN A 68 -7.97 -2.26 1.45
C ASN A 68 -7.86 -3.12 2.72
N ASP A 69 -8.66 -2.81 3.76
CA ASP A 69 -8.73 -3.62 4.97
C ASP A 69 -9.28 -5.02 4.69
N LEU A 70 -10.31 -5.15 3.85
CA LEU A 70 -10.87 -6.44 3.46
C LEU A 70 -9.87 -7.29 2.67
N ILE A 71 -9.17 -6.71 1.68
CA ILE A 71 -8.17 -7.43 0.88
C ILE A 71 -7.08 -7.99 1.79
N ARG A 72 -6.61 -7.20 2.76
CA ARG A 72 -5.61 -7.70 3.69
C ARG A 72 -6.14 -8.76 4.64
N ASN A 73 -7.39 -8.65 5.10
CA ASN A 73 -8.00 -9.70 5.89
C ASN A 73 -8.08 -11.01 5.11
N LEU A 74 -8.37 -10.95 3.80
CA LEU A 74 -8.33 -12.14 2.94
C LEU A 74 -6.92 -12.72 2.82
N GLU A 75 -5.89 -11.89 2.65
CA GLU A 75 -4.48 -12.36 2.66
C GLU A 75 -4.12 -13.03 3.99
N HIS A 76 -4.61 -12.49 5.12
CA HIS A 76 -4.40 -13.06 6.45
C HIS A 76 -5.08 -14.42 6.60
N VAL A 77 -6.36 -14.54 6.21
CA VAL A 77 -7.12 -15.79 6.26
C VAL A 77 -6.53 -16.85 5.33
N LEU A 78 -6.01 -16.46 4.17
CA LEU A 78 -5.38 -17.36 3.20
C LEU A 78 -3.91 -17.65 3.50
N GLY A 79 -3.31 -17.01 4.51
CA GLY A 79 -1.90 -17.19 4.87
C GLY A 79 -0.90 -16.66 3.85
N THR A 80 -1.31 -15.76 2.94
CA THR A 80 -0.48 -15.22 1.85
C THR A 80 0.18 -13.88 2.20
N GLU A 81 0.09 -13.43 3.45
CA GLU A 81 0.61 -12.12 3.89
C GLU A 81 2.11 -11.91 3.65
N SER A 82 2.93 -12.98 3.64
CA SER A 82 4.37 -12.88 3.40
C SER A 82 4.70 -12.49 1.96
N ARG A 83 3.89 -12.93 1.00
CA ARG A 83 4.15 -12.76 -0.43
C ARG A 83 3.68 -11.40 -0.95
N SER A 84 2.77 -10.72 -0.22
CA SER A 84 2.22 -9.41 -0.61
C SER A 84 1.64 -9.38 -2.04
N ASP A 85 1.19 -10.53 -2.54
CA ASP A 85 0.79 -10.73 -3.94
C ASP A 85 -0.40 -9.82 -4.31
N ALA A 86 -1.39 -9.65 -3.43
CA ALA A 86 -2.54 -8.81 -3.74
C ALA A 86 -2.14 -7.33 -3.84
N HIS A 87 -1.19 -6.87 -3.01
CA HIS A 87 -0.69 -5.50 -3.07
C HIS A 87 0.08 -5.21 -4.38
N ILE A 88 0.80 -6.20 -4.89
CA ILE A 88 1.51 -6.08 -6.16
C ILE A 88 0.51 -6.04 -7.33
N GLU A 89 -0.49 -6.92 -7.35
CA GLU A 89 -1.53 -6.91 -8.39
C GLU A 89 -2.39 -5.64 -8.36
N MET A 90 -2.75 -5.13 -7.18
CA MET A 90 -3.39 -3.82 -7.03
C MET A 90 -2.52 -2.71 -7.61
N SER A 91 -1.22 -2.71 -7.33
CA SER A 91 -0.28 -1.72 -7.87
C SER A 91 -0.19 -1.78 -9.40
N LYS A 92 -0.14 -2.99 -9.99
CA LYS A 92 -0.16 -3.17 -11.44
C LYS A 92 -1.44 -2.63 -12.07
N CYS A 93 -2.59 -2.91 -11.45
CA CYS A 93 -3.89 -2.41 -11.92
C CYS A 93 -3.94 -0.88 -11.92
N VAL A 94 -3.55 -0.23 -10.81
CA VAL A 94 -3.51 1.24 -10.69
C VAL A 94 -2.59 1.86 -11.72
N VAL A 95 -1.40 1.29 -11.92
CA VAL A 95 -0.45 1.76 -12.94
C VAL A 95 -1.08 1.64 -14.34
N ARG A 96 -1.66 0.49 -14.69
CA ARG A 96 -2.32 0.30 -15.99
C ARG A 96 -3.44 1.32 -16.20
N SER A 97 -4.36 1.46 -15.26
CA SER A 97 -5.48 2.40 -15.36
C SER A 97 -5.02 3.86 -15.48
N HIS A 98 -3.96 4.25 -14.76
CA HIS A 98 -3.39 5.60 -14.87
C HIS A 98 -2.84 5.89 -16.27
N TYR A 99 -2.10 4.93 -16.85
CA TYR A 99 -1.55 5.08 -18.19
C TYR A 99 -2.63 4.97 -19.28
N GLU A 100 -3.67 4.15 -19.08
CA GLU A 100 -4.84 4.10 -19.96
C GLU A 100 -5.60 5.42 -19.98
N MET A 101 -5.78 6.06 -18.83
CA MET A 101 -6.40 7.38 -18.75
C MET A 101 -5.56 8.45 -19.45
N LYS A 102 -4.23 8.41 -19.29
CA LYS A 102 -3.31 9.29 -20.03
C LYS A 102 -3.35 9.03 -21.54
N LEU A 103 -3.53 7.78 -21.94
CA LEU A 103 -3.65 7.40 -23.35
C LEU A 103 -4.95 7.93 -23.96
N LYS A 104 -6.08 7.88 -23.23
CA LYS A 104 -7.38 8.43 -23.66
C LYS A 104 -7.36 9.95 -23.85
N ASN A 105 -6.56 10.67 -23.05
CA ASN A 105 -6.38 12.12 -23.17
C ASN A 105 -5.30 12.53 -24.20
N SER A 106 -4.62 11.58 -24.85
CA SER A 106 -3.54 11.86 -25.80
C SER A 106 -4.07 11.83 -27.23
N HIS A 107 -3.89 12.93 -27.97
CA HIS A 107 -4.39 13.07 -29.34
C HIS A 107 -3.39 12.57 -30.42
N SER A 108 -2.12 12.36 -30.06
CA SER A 108 -1.07 11.92 -31.00
C SER A 108 -0.66 10.47 -30.81
N LEU A 109 -0.43 9.76 -31.92
CA LEU A 109 0.06 8.37 -31.94
C LEU A 109 1.49 8.23 -31.39
N TRP A 110 2.35 9.24 -31.58
CA TRP A 110 3.71 9.26 -31.04
C TRP A 110 3.73 9.43 -29.52
N GLU A 111 2.84 10.28 -29.01
CA GLU A 111 2.66 10.46 -27.58
C GLU A 111 2.05 9.22 -26.94
N ALA A 112 1.08 8.58 -27.61
CA ALA A 112 0.55 7.27 -27.23
C ALA A 112 1.65 6.19 -27.17
N LEU A 113 2.55 6.13 -28.14
CA LEU A 113 3.67 5.17 -28.15
C LEU A 113 4.64 5.44 -26.99
N ARG A 114 4.95 6.71 -26.70
CA ARG A 114 5.80 7.12 -25.58
C ARG A 114 5.18 6.77 -24.23
N ILE A 115 3.87 6.96 -24.09
CA ILE A 115 3.09 6.60 -22.89
C ILE A 115 3.11 5.07 -22.71
N LYS A 116 2.91 4.30 -23.77
CA LYS A 116 2.99 2.84 -23.75
C LYS A 116 4.39 2.35 -23.34
N LEU A 117 5.46 2.89 -23.91
CA LEU A 117 6.84 2.55 -23.52
C LEU A 117 7.09 2.81 -22.03
N LYS A 118 6.58 3.92 -21.49
CA LYS A 118 6.67 4.20 -20.05
C LYS A 118 5.87 3.20 -19.19
N LEU A 119 4.69 2.79 -19.66
CA LEU A 119 3.89 1.75 -18.99
C LEU A 119 4.64 0.40 -18.97
N TYR A 120 5.16 -0.04 -20.12
CA TYR A 120 5.93 -1.28 -20.20
C TYR A 120 7.20 -1.22 -19.35
N TRP A 121 7.90 -0.08 -19.33
CA TRP A 121 9.06 0.11 -18.46
C TRP A 121 8.70 0.01 -16.97
N ALA A 122 7.58 0.64 -16.56
CA ALA A 122 7.11 0.57 -15.19
C ALA A 122 6.70 -0.86 -14.79
N LEU A 123 5.99 -1.57 -15.67
CA LEU A 123 5.61 -2.97 -15.47
C LEU A 123 6.84 -3.89 -15.43
N PHE A 124 7.80 -3.69 -16.32
CA PHE A 124 9.07 -4.42 -16.33
C PHE A 124 9.84 -4.20 -15.03
N LYS A 125 9.87 -2.98 -14.51
CA LYS A 125 10.47 -2.68 -13.21
C LYS A 125 9.81 -3.48 -12.09
N ILE A 126 8.47 -3.50 -12.04
CA ILE A 126 7.72 -4.29 -11.05
C ILE A 126 8.05 -5.78 -11.19
N HIS A 127 8.04 -6.32 -12.41
CA HIS A 127 8.35 -7.72 -12.68
C HIS A 127 9.80 -8.08 -12.31
N SER A 128 10.75 -7.18 -12.57
CA SER A 128 12.15 -7.36 -12.14
C SER A 128 12.29 -7.39 -10.61
N TYR A 129 11.48 -6.61 -9.88
CA TYR A 129 11.45 -6.65 -8.42
C TYR A 129 10.80 -7.93 -7.89
N GLU A 130 9.73 -8.42 -8.53
CA GLU A 130 9.14 -9.72 -8.20
C GLU A 130 10.16 -10.85 -8.40
N TRP A 131 10.83 -10.86 -9.54
CA TRP A 131 11.88 -11.84 -9.84
C TRP A 131 13.04 -11.75 -8.85
N TYR A 132 13.47 -10.54 -8.47
CA TYR A 132 14.46 -10.32 -7.42
C TYR A 132 13.99 -10.84 -6.04
N LEU A 133 12.72 -10.64 -5.68
CA LEU A 133 12.16 -11.11 -4.42
C LEU A 133 12.12 -12.64 -4.37
N ILE A 134 11.66 -13.29 -5.44
CA ILE A 134 11.58 -14.76 -5.58
C ILE A 134 12.96 -15.40 -5.55
N THR A 135 13.93 -14.80 -6.25
CA THR A 135 15.32 -15.28 -6.24
C THR A 135 15.95 -15.11 -4.86
N ARG A 136 15.71 -13.98 -4.17
CA ARG A 136 16.17 -13.76 -2.79
C ARG A 136 15.52 -14.72 -1.78
N GLU A 137 14.24 -15.06 -1.93
CA GLU A 137 13.53 -16.04 -1.08
C GLU A 137 13.88 -17.51 -1.40
N SER A 138 14.40 -17.80 -2.60
CA SER A 138 14.89 -19.13 -2.99
C SER A 138 16.32 -19.42 -2.52
N ILE A 139 17.16 -18.39 -2.32
CA ILE A 139 18.55 -18.51 -1.84
C ILE A 139 18.72 -19.00 -0.36
N PRO A 140 17.77 -18.87 0.59
CA PRO A 140 17.95 -19.42 1.94
C PRO A 140 17.85 -20.96 1.98
N PHE A 141 17.38 -21.63 0.92
CA PHE A 141 17.37 -23.10 0.84
C PHE A 141 18.74 -23.71 0.51
N LEU A 142 19.72 -22.94 0.05
CA LEU A 142 21.04 -23.48 -0.32
C LEU A 142 22.08 -23.48 0.82
N HIS A 143 21.74 -22.94 2.01
CA HIS A 143 22.67 -22.84 3.14
C HIS A 143 22.37 -23.86 4.27
N LEU A 144 21.53 -24.86 3.99
CA LEU A 144 21.20 -25.95 4.91
C LEU A 144 21.09 -27.32 4.20
N SER A 145 22.05 -27.65 3.34
CA SER A 145 22.31 -29.02 2.89
C SER A 145 23.80 -29.30 2.86
#